data_AF-A0A520A9N4-F1
#
_entry.id   AF-A0A520A9N4-F1
#
_cell.length_a   1.000
_cell.length_b   1.000
_cell.length_c   1.000
_cell.angle_alpha   90.00
_cell.angle_beta   90.00
_cell.angle_gamma   90.00
#
_symmetry.space_group_name_H-M   'P 1'
#
loop_
_entity.id
_entity.type
_entity.pdbx_description
1 polymer ?
#
loop_
_entity_poly.entity_id
_entity_poly.type
_entity_poly.pdbx_seq_one_letter_code
_entity_poly.pdbx_strand_id
1 'polypeptide(L)'
;MANKYDIIICGAGLAGLSLAYRAFSSGVWRDQRVLIIDKSKKNTNDRTWSFWEKSAGVFDSLVYHQWNQLIFYTSNHQQINLNHLP
;
A
#
# COMPACT_ATOMS: atom_id res chain seq x y z
N MET A 1 8.87 -27.73 -19.40
CA MET A 1 8.45 -27.96 -17.99
C MET A 1 7.59 -26.77 -17.56
N ALA A 2 6.49 -27.00 -16.85
CA ALA A 2 5.63 -25.91 -16.37
C ALA A 2 6.37 -25.11 -15.28
N ASN A 3 6.34 -23.78 -15.37
CA ASN A 3 6.85 -22.92 -14.30
C ASN A 3 5.97 -23.10 -13.06
N LYS A 4 6.55 -23.65 -11.98
CA LYS A 4 5.88 -23.75 -10.67
C LYS A 4 6.12 -22.47 -9.86
N TYR A 5 5.05 -21.99 -9.26
CA TYR A 5 5.03 -20.87 -8.33
C TYR A 5 4.28 -21.30 -7.07
N ASP A 6 4.76 -20.87 -5.91
CA ASP A 6 4.12 -21.16 -4.62
C ASP A 6 2.97 -20.18 -4.36
N ILE A 7 3.09 -18.96 -4.88
CA ILE A 7 2.12 -17.87 -4.71
C ILE A 7 1.90 -17.18 -6.04
N ILE A 8 0.64 -16.91 -6.37
CA ILE A 8 0.25 -16.08 -7.51
C ILE A 8 -0.54 -14.87 -7.00
N ILE A 9 -0.06 -13.67 -7.30
CA ILE A 9 -0.75 -12.41 -7.04
C ILE A 9 -1.36 -11.91 -8.34
N CYS A 10 -2.69 -11.94 -8.40
CA CYS A 10 -3.46 -11.44 -9.53
C CYS A 10 -3.80 -9.95 -9.33
N GLY A 11 -2.88 -9.09 -9.74
CA GLY A 11 -3.01 -7.63 -9.69
C GLY A 11 -1.76 -6.96 -9.11
N ALA A 12 -1.11 -6.13 -9.92
CA ALA A 12 0.03 -5.29 -9.54
C ALA A 12 -0.41 -3.87 -9.15
N GLY A 13 -1.55 -3.76 -8.47
CA GLY A 13 -1.99 -2.52 -7.82
C GLY A 13 -1.34 -2.31 -6.46
N LEU A 14 -1.80 -1.28 -5.73
CA LEU A 14 -1.30 -0.95 -4.39
C LEU A 14 -1.36 -2.16 -3.45
N ALA A 15 -2.49 -2.89 -3.42
CA ALA A 15 -2.66 -4.04 -2.54
C ALA A 15 -1.66 -5.16 -2.83
N GLY A 16 -1.56 -5.61 -4.09
CA GLY A 16 -0.69 -6.71 -4.48
C GLY A 16 0.79 -6.38 -4.32
N LEU A 17 1.21 -5.17 -4.73
CA LEU A 17 2.59 -4.73 -4.57
C LEU A 17 2.96 -4.46 -3.11
N SER A 18 2.07 -3.86 -2.31
CA SER A 18 2.32 -3.65 -0.88
C SER A 18 2.43 -4.96 -0.12
N LEU A 19 1.60 -5.95 -0.46
CA LEU A 19 1.66 -7.29 0.12
C LEU A 19 2.99 -7.95 -0.21
N ALA A 20 3.37 -7.98 -1.50
CA ALA A 20 4.65 -8.54 -1.93
C ALA A 20 5.83 -7.84 -1.25
N TYR A 21 5.85 -6.50 -1.26
CA TYR A 21 6.89 -5.71 -0.62
C TYR A 21 7.03 -6.07 0.86
N ARG A 22 5.94 -6.07 1.62
CA ARG A 22 5.97 -6.36 3.06
C ARG A 22 6.37 -7.80 3.36
N ALA A 23 5.87 -8.77 2.58
CA ALA A 23 6.17 -10.18 2.80
C ALA A 23 7.62 -10.56 2.47
N PHE A 24 8.21 -9.93 1.45
CA PHE A 24 9.65 -10.08 1.16
C PHE A 24 10.50 -9.32 2.19
N SER A 25 10.10 -8.09 2.55
CA SER A 25 10.83 -7.29 3.54
C SER A 25 10.84 -7.90 4.94
N SER A 26 9.76 -8.56 5.35
CA SER A 26 9.69 -9.30 6.61
C SER A 26 10.31 -10.71 6.53
N GLY A 27 10.68 -11.16 5.33
CA GLY A 27 11.26 -12.48 5.09
C GLY A 27 10.27 -13.64 5.12
N VAL A 28 8.97 -13.38 5.25
CA VAL A 28 7.91 -14.41 5.25
C VAL A 28 7.90 -15.20 3.94
N TRP A 29 8.24 -14.56 2.82
CA TRP A 29 8.29 -15.19 1.50
C TRP A 29 9.71 -15.38 0.95
N ARG A 30 10.73 -15.40 1.82
CA ARG A 30 12.14 -15.47 1.40
C ARG A 30 12.44 -16.62 0.43
N ASP A 31 11.84 -17.78 0.66
CA ASP A 31 12.07 -19.01 -0.12
C ASP A 31 10.91 -19.35 -1.07
N GLN A 32 9.98 -18.41 -1.29
CA GLN A 32 8.79 -18.63 -2.12
C GLN A 32 8.98 -18.08 -3.53
N ARG A 33 8.58 -18.84 -4.55
CA ARG A 33 8.50 -18.38 -5.94
C ARG A 33 7.17 -17.68 -6.15
N VAL A 34 7.21 -16.35 -6.18
CA VAL A 34 6.00 -15.52 -6.34
C VAL A 34 5.86 -15.06 -7.79
N LEU A 35 4.69 -15.32 -8.39
CA LEU A 35 4.29 -14.76 -9.68
C LEU A 35 3.31 -13.61 -9.47
N ILE A 36 3.63 -12.42 -9.98
CA ILE A 36 2.70 -11.28 -10.01
C ILE A 36 2.25 -11.09 -11.46
N ILE A 37 0.94 -11.11 -11.69
CA ILE A 37 0.34 -10.86 -13.01
C ILE A 37 -0.60 -9.67 -12.95
N ASP A 38 -0.55 -8.82 -13.96
CA ASP A 38 -1.46 -7.68 -14.14
C ASP A 38 -1.79 -7.52 -15.62
N LYS A 39 -2.97 -6.98 -15.93
CA LYS A 39 -3.40 -6.67 -17.30
C LYS A 39 -2.54 -5.58 -17.92
N SER A 40 -2.06 -4.64 -17.10
CA SER A 40 -1.30 -3.47 -17.51
C SER A 40 0.17 -3.60 -17.14
N LYS A 41 1.06 -3.12 -18.00
CA LYS A 41 2.48 -2.98 -17.66
C LYS A 41 2.65 -1.80 -16.69
N LYS A 42 2.93 -2.09 -15.42
CA LYS A 42 3.15 -1.08 -14.36
C LYS A 42 4.56 -0.52 -14.38
N ASN A 43 4.91 0.15 -15.48
CA ASN A 43 6.27 0.68 -15.72
C ASN A 43 6.34 2.21 -15.66
N THR A 44 5.24 2.87 -15.31
CA THR A 44 5.17 4.34 -15.20
C THR A 44 4.41 4.69 -13.92
N ASN A 45 4.68 5.89 -13.39
CA ASN A 45 3.93 6.42 -12.26
C ASN A 45 2.59 6.98 -12.77
N ASP A 46 1.59 6.10 -12.89
CA ASP A 46 0.28 6.38 -13.48
C ASP A 46 -0.76 6.91 -12.47
N ARG A 47 -0.39 7.04 -11.19
CA ARG A 47 -1.33 7.31 -10.10
C ARG A 47 -0.67 7.94 -8.88
N THR A 48 -1.41 8.78 -8.18
CA THR A 48 -1.04 9.25 -6.84
C THR A 48 -1.58 8.28 -5.79
N TRP A 49 -0.74 7.91 -4.83
CA TRP A 49 -1.14 7.16 -3.64
C TRP A 49 -1.14 8.07 -2.43
N SER A 50 -2.27 8.10 -1.73
CA SER A 50 -2.41 8.79 -0.46
C SER A 50 -2.71 7.76 0.61
N PHE A 51 -2.09 7.93 1.77
CA PHE A 51 -2.25 7.04 2.91
C PHE A 51 -2.19 7.86 4.21
N TRP A 52 -2.54 7.19 5.30
CA TRP A 52 -2.54 7.74 6.64
C TRP A 52 -1.86 6.71 7.54
N GLU A 53 -0.91 7.15 8.35
CA GLU A 53 -0.29 6.28 9.34
C GLU A 53 0.08 7.09 10.59
N LYS A 54 0.21 6.37 11.71
CA LYS A 54 0.46 6.98 13.02
C LYS A 54 1.94 7.21 13.29
N SER A 55 2.80 6.43 12.65
CA SER A 55 4.25 6.42 12.86
C SER A 55 4.95 6.33 11.51
N ALA A 56 6.21 6.75 11.46
CA ALA A 56 7.03 6.69 10.25
C ALA A 56 6.96 5.32 9.56
N GLY A 57 6.65 5.33 8.26
CA GLY A 57 6.45 4.14 7.45
C GLY A 57 7.60 3.85 6.51
N VAL A 58 7.58 2.64 5.94
CA VAL A 58 8.53 2.18 4.92
C VAL A 58 8.46 2.98 3.61
N PHE A 59 7.39 3.75 3.41
CA PHE A 59 7.15 4.55 2.21
C PHE A 59 7.34 6.05 2.44
N ASP A 60 7.75 6.49 3.63
CA ASP A 60 7.94 7.92 3.95
C ASP A 60 8.89 8.61 3.00
N SER A 61 9.98 7.93 2.63
CA SER A 61 10.97 8.45 1.68
C SER A 61 10.40 8.70 0.27
N LEU A 62 9.23 8.16 -0.06
CA LEU A 62 8.55 8.32 -1.33
C LEU A 62 7.44 9.38 -1.28
N VAL A 63 7.15 9.94 -0.10
CA VAL A 63 6.09 10.92 0.08
C VAL A 63 6.48 12.23 -0.62
N TYR A 64 5.66 12.63 -1.58
CA TYR A 64 5.81 13.92 -2.27
C TYR A 64 5.17 15.08 -1.50
N HIS A 65 4.06 14.83 -0.80
CA HIS A 65 3.31 15.85 -0.08
C HIS A 65 2.64 15.28 1.18
N GLN A 66 2.68 16.03 2.27
CA GLN A 66 2.08 15.68 3.57
C GLN A 66 1.23 16.82 4.12
N TRP A 67 0.13 16.47 4.79
CA TRP A 67 -0.72 17.42 5.51
C TRP A 67 -0.59 17.21 7.01
N ASN A 68 -0.39 18.31 7.75
CA ASN A 68 -0.22 18.29 9.21
C ASN A 68 -1.56 18.39 9.97
N GLN A 69 -2.66 18.64 9.25
CA GLN A 69 -3.98 18.83 9.84
C GLN A 69 -5.03 18.08 9.02
N LEU A 70 -5.90 17.36 9.71
CA LEU A 70 -7.06 16.67 9.15
C LEU A 70 -8.31 17.10 9.94
N ILE A 71 -9.35 17.52 9.22
CA ILE A 71 -10.64 17.91 9.80
C ILE A 71 -11.71 17.01 9.22
N PHE A 72 -12.54 16.41 10.07
CA PHE A 72 -13.66 15.57 9.66
C PHE A 72 -14.99 16.21 10.03
N TYR A 73 -15.91 16.26 9.07
CA TYR A 73 -17.28 16.70 9.26
C TYR A 73 -18.25 15.54 8.98
N THR A 74 -19.22 15.37 9.85
CA THR A 74 -20.35 14.46 9.65
C THR A 74 -21.38 15.04 8.67
N SER A 75 -22.32 14.21 8.23
CA SER A 75 -23.42 14.64 7.35
C SER A 75 -24.31 15.74 7.95
N ASN A 76 -24.31 15.93 9.28
CA ASN A 76 -25.02 17.01 9.97
C ASN A 76 -24.09 18.22 10.27
N HIS A 77 -22.96 18.36 9.55
CA HIS A 77 -22.00 19.45 9.67
C HIS A 77 -21.32 19.59 11.05
N GLN A 78 -21.30 18.53 11.85
CA GLN A 78 -20.58 18.54 13.12
C GLN A 78 -19.11 18.16 12.88
N GLN A 79 -18.19 18.96 13.43
CA GLN A 79 -16.77 18.65 13.39
C GLN A 79 -16.44 17.58 14.44
N ILE A 80 -15.82 16.48 14.01
CA ILE A 80 -15.27 15.46 14.90
C ILE A 80 -13.78 15.71 15.11
N ASN A 81 -13.36 15.78 16.36
CA ASN A 81 -11.95 15.82 16.72
C ASN A 81 -11.36 14.40 16.63
N LEU A 82 -10.42 14.19 15.71
CA LEU A 82 -9.79 12.90 15.46
C LEU A 82 -8.60 12.62 16.40
N ASN A 83 -8.21 13.57 17.26
CA ASN A 83 -7.05 13.42 18.18
C ASN A 83 -7.24 12.34 19.26
N HIS A 84 -8.41 11.71 19.33
CA HIS A 84 -8.77 10.69 20.32
C HIS A 84 -9.03 9.30 19.73
N LEU A 85 -8.79 9.10 18.44
CA LEU A 85 -8.91 7.79 17.82
C LEU A 85 -7.60 7.00 18.04
N PRO A 86 -7.68 5.69 18.35
CA PRO A 86 -6.53 4.86 18.70
C PRO A 86 -5.43 4.82 17.63
#